data_AF-A0A1E4HRQ1-F1
#
_entry.id   AF-A0A1E4HRQ1-F1
#
_cell.length_a   1.000
_cell.length_b   1.000
_cell.length_c   1.000
_cell.angle_alpha   90.00
_cell.angle_beta   90.00
_cell.angle_gamma   90.00
#
_symmetry.space_group_name_H-M   'P 1'
#
loop_
_entity.id
_entity.type
_entity.pdbx_description
1 polymer ?
#
loop_
_entity_poly.entity_id
_entity_poly.type
_entity_poly.pdbx_seq_one_letter_code
_entity_poly.pdbx_strand_id
1 'polypeptide(L)'
;VARIGLWFEIILMQMLLRYAYDRDPRRSHIQYALTEIADECRHSIMFARMTERYGVPDYAPTGLTHELGRLFKTIGYGPAMFAGTLFVEEILDQLQREAMKDETVQPLTRAVNKIHVTEEARHVRYAREELIRIMPTVNGAQKQIGRYLTSRIAFVVARNLIHPDVYASVGLDPKVGKAAALANPHHRETLRWSARKLVPFLREQGLIGGPTEALWRKAHLV
;
A
#
# COMPACT_ATOMS: atom_id res chain seq x y z
N VAL A 1 1.60 1.91 11.57
CA VAL A 1 0.72 1.17 10.64
C VAL A 1 -0.56 1.97 10.36
N ALA A 2 -1.46 2.16 11.32
CA ALA A 2 -2.74 2.85 11.13
C ALA A 2 -2.65 4.21 10.42
N ARG A 3 -1.74 5.09 10.84
CA ARG A 3 -1.62 6.44 10.27
C ARG A 3 -1.15 6.48 8.81
N ILE A 4 -0.24 5.57 8.44
CA ILE A 4 0.26 5.41 7.07
C ILE A 4 -0.82 4.76 6.20
N GLY A 5 -1.54 3.76 6.73
CA GLY A 5 -2.71 3.16 6.07
C GLY A 5 -3.74 4.22 5.71
N LEU A 6 -4.19 5.01 6.69
CA LEU A 6 -5.12 6.13 6.49
C LEU A 6 -4.65 7.09 5.39
N TRP A 7 -3.36 7.49 5.40
CA TRP A 7 -2.84 8.37 4.36
C TRP A 7 -2.89 7.73 2.97
N PHE A 8 -2.60 6.44 2.88
CA PHE A 8 -2.65 5.70 1.63
C PHE A 8 -4.10 5.54 1.12
N GLU A 9 -5.06 5.21 1.98
CA GLU A 9 -6.47 5.10 1.60
C GLU A 9 -7.01 6.41 1.01
N ILE A 10 -6.62 7.55 1.58
CA ILE A 10 -6.95 8.88 1.02
C ILE A 10 -6.38 9.05 -0.40
N ILE A 11 -5.17 8.57 -0.65
CA ILE A 11 -4.55 8.60 -1.98
C ILE A 11 -5.33 7.69 -2.94
N LEU A 12 -5.63 6.46 -2.52
CA LEU A 12 -6.40 5.49 -3.28
C LEU A 12 -7.77 6.03 -3.69
N MET A 13 -8.54 6.55 -2.74
CA MET A 13 -9.87 7.13 -3.01
C MET A 13 -9.82 8.23 -4.06
N GLN A 14 -8.81 9.11 -4.03
CA GLN A 14 -8.63 10.15 -5.06
C GLN A 14 -8.31 9.56 -6.44
N MET A 15 -7.58 8.45 -6.52
CA MET A 15 -7.32 7.77 -7.78
C MET A 15 -8.57 7.04 -8.30
N LEU A 16 -9.31 6.35 -7.43
CA LEU A 16 -10.57 5.67 -7.77
C LEU A 16 -11.64 6.65 -8.25
N LEU A 17 -11.76 7.81 -7.60
CA LEU A 17 -12.68 8.87 -8.04
C LEU A 17 -12.36 9.33 -9.46
N ARG A 18 -11.08 9.60 -9.75
CA ARG A 18 -10.64 9.98 -11.11
C ARG A 18 -10.81 8.83 -12.11
N TYR A 19 -10.61 7.60 -11.68
CA TYR A 19 -10.83 6.42 -12.51
C TYR A 19 -12.31 6.29 -12.90
N ALA A 20 -13.23 6.48 -11.96
CA ALA A 20 -14.66 6.38 -12.20
C ALA A 20 -15.22 7.56 -13.01
N TYR A 21 -14.63 8.76 -12.87
CA TYR A 21 -15.17 10.03 -13.38
C TYR A 21 -15.60 10.02 -14.86
N ASP A 22 -14.73 9.54 -15.77
CA ASP A 22 -14.98 9.54 -17.22
C ASP A 22 -15.50 8.19 -17.75
N ARG A 23 -15.94 7.28 -16.89
CA ARG A 23 -16.34 5.91 -17.28
C ARG A 23 -17.85 5.71 -17.14
N ASP A 24 -18.38 4.75 -17.91
CA ASP A 24 -19.81 4.42 -17.90
C ASP A 24 -20.23 3.92 -16.50
N PRO A 25 -21.03 4.69 -15.74
CA PRO A 25 -21.39 4.35 -14.35
C PRO A 25 -22.35 3.15 -14.26
N ARG A 26 -22.87 2.65 -15.38
CA ARG A 26 -23.72 1.45 -15.43
C ARG A 26 -22.90 0.15 -15.38
N ARG A 27 -21.57 0.24 -15.51
CA ARG A 27 -20.68 -0.93 -15.47
C ARG A 27 -20.43 -1.34 -14.02
N SER A 28 -20.61 -2.62 -13.72
CA SER A 28 -20.48 -3.16 -12.37
C SER A 28 -19.12 -2.90 -11.73
N HIS A 29 -18.02 -2.99 -12.48
CA HIS A 29 -16.69 -2.69 -11.96
C HIS A 29 -16.49 -1.21 -11.62
N ILE A 30 -17.18 -0.29 -12.31
CA ILE A 30 -17.15 1.14 -11.98
C ILE A 30 -18.01 1.44 -10.75
N GLN A 31 -19.14 0.77 -10.60
CA GLN A 31 -19.93 0.83 -9.37
C GLN A 31 -19.13 0.28 -8.18
N TYR A 32 -18.36 -0.79 -8.40
CA TYR A 32 -17.50 -1.34 -7.36
C TYR A 32 -16.39 -0.38 -6.93
N ALA A 33 -15.79 0.41 -7.84
CA ALA A 33 -14.86 1.47 -7.45
C ALA A 33 -15.47 2.46 -6.44
N LEU A 34 -16.77 2.78 -6.59
CA LEU A 34 -17.49 3.65 -5.65
C LEU A 34 -17.78 2.95 -4.32
N THR A 35 -18.07 1.64 -4.35
CA THR A 35 -18.16 0.81 -3.13
C THR A 35 -16.85 0.81 -2.37
N GLU A 36 -15.73 0.61 -3.06
CA GLU A 36 -14.37 0.63 -2.48
C GLU A 36 -14.09 1.98 -1.82
N ILE A 37 -14.40 3.11 -2.48
CA ILE A 37 -14.28 4.45 -1.87
C ILE A 37 -15.11 4.56 -0.57
N ALA A 38 -16.32 4.00 -0.53
CA ALA A 38 -17.17 4.03 0.65
C ALA A 38 -16.60 3.17 1.79
N ASP A 39 -16.02 2.02 1.47
CA ASP A 39 -15.36 1.14 2.45
C ASP A 39 -14.07 1.80 2.98
N GLU A 40 -13.26 2.41 2.12
CA GLU A 40 -12.05 3.13 2.53
C GLU A 40 -12.33 4.36 3.41
N CYS A 41 -13.48 5.03 3.22
CA CYS A 41 -13.91 6.06 4.16
C CYS A 41 -14.12 5.50 5.57
N ARG A 42 -14.68 4.29 5.70
CA ARG A 42 -14.89 3.63 7.01
C ARG A 42 -13.56 3.16 7.61
N HIS A 43 -12.67 2.59 6.80
CA HIS A 43 -11.33 2.20 7.22
C HIS A 43 -10.54 3.40 7.75
N SER A 44 -10.56 4.52 7.03
CA SER A 44 -9.86 5.75 7.41
C SER A 44 -10.36 6.31 8.74
N ILE A 45 -11.68 6.32 8.96
CA ILE A 45 -12.28 6.72 10.25
C ILE A 45 -11.88 5.74 11.36
N MET A 46 -11.87 4.43 11.08
CA MET A 46 -11.46 3.41 12.03
C MET A 46 -10.00 3.60 12.45
N PHE A 47 -9.08 3.82 11.51
CA PHE A 47 -7.68 4.10 11.81
C PHE A 47 -7.50 5.41 12.58
N ALA A 48 -8.24 6.48 12.24
CA ALA A 48 -8.20 7.73 12.98
C ALA A 48 -8.61 7.52 14.45
N ARG A 49 -9.75 6.84 14.69
CA ARG A 49 -10.24 6.51 16.03
C ARG A 49 -9.29 5.62 16.80
N MET A 50 -8.64 4.66 16.14
CA MET A 50 -7.60 3.82 16.76
C MET A 50 -6.42 4.66 17.24
N THR A 51 -5.93 5.59 16.41
CA THR A 51 -4.81 6.47 16.78
C THR A 51 -5.18 7.42 17.92
N GLU A 52 -6.38 8.00 17.88
CA GLU A 52 -6.92 8.83 18.96
C GLU A 52 -7.02 8.03 20.27
N ARG A 53 -7.57 6.81 20.21
CA ARG A 53 -7.75 5.95 21.38
C ARG A 53 -6.43 5.57 22.04
N TYR A 54 -5.36 5.41 21.28
CA TYR A 54 -4.03 5.14 21.83
C TYR A 54 -3.34 6.36 22.41
N GLY A 55 -3.78 7.59 22.08
CA GLY A 55 -3.15 8.81 22.57
C GLY A 55 -1.68 8.95 22.15
N VAL A 56 -1.31 8.36 21.01
CA VAL A 56 0.06 8.42 20.48
C VAL A 56 0.26 9.65 19.60
N PRO A 57 1.51 10.12 19.40
CA PRO A 57 1.80 11.17 18.43
C PRO A 57 1.28 10.85 17.02
N ASP A 58 0.99 11.90 16.24
CA ASP A 58 0.63 11.71 14.83
C ASP A 58 1.86 11.33 14.00
N TYR A 59 1.99 10.05 13.67
CA TYR A 59 3.04 9.51 12.80
C TYR A 59 2.71 9.70 11.31
N ALA A 60 2.34 10.92 10.91
CA ALA A 60 2.03 11.26 9.53
C ALA A 60 3.28 11.16 8.63
N PRO A 61 3.13 10.81 7.34
CA PRO A 61 4.26 10.89 6.42
C PRO A 61 4.73 12.34 6.28
N THR A 62 6.04 12.54 6.31
CA THR A 62 6.68 13.86 6.26
C THR A 62 7.59 14.03 5.04
N GLY A 63 7.90 15.29 4.72
CA GLY A 63 8.87 15.68 3.69
C GLY A 63 8.61 15.05 2.33
N LEU A 64 9.64 14.44 1.75
CA LEU A 64 9.58 13.88 0.40
C LEU A 64 8.53 12.76 0.26
N THR A 65 8.31 11.93 1.28
CA THR A 65 7.30 10.86 1.21
C THR A 65 5.91 11.45 1.06
N HIS A 66 5.62 12.53 1.80
CA HIS A 66 4.34 13.22 1.70
C HIS A 66 4.12 13.81 0.30
N GLU A 67 5.12 14.51 -0.24
CA GLU A 67 5.05 15.09 -1.59
C GLU A 67 4.93 14.03 -2.69
N LEU A 68 5.62 12.90 -2.56
CA LEU A 68 5.49 11.78 -3.50
C LEU A 68 4.07 11.21 -3.48
N GLY A 69 3.40 11.15 -2.33
CA GLY A 69 1.99 10.78 -2.28
C GLY A 69 1.06 11.82 -2.91
N ARG A 70 1.35 13.12 -2.75
CA ARG A 70 0.59 14.19 -3.45
C ARG A 70 0.76 14.12 -4.96
N LEU A 71 1.97 13.82 -5.43
CA LEU A 71 2.21 13.59 -6.84
C LEU A 71 1.43 12.36 -7.30
N PHE A 72 1.59 11.23 -6.60
CA PHE A 72 0.99 9.96 -7.00
C PHE A 72 -0.54 10.01 -7.03
N LYS A 73 -1.21 10.59 -6.03
CA LYS A 73 -2.68 10.76 -6.06
C LYS A 73 -3.18 11.62 -7.23
N THR A 74 -2.29 12.42 -7.83
CA THR A 74 -2.61 13.36 -8.92
C THR A 74 -2.24 12.79 -10.29
N ILE A 75 -1.19 11.99 -10.40
CA ILE A 75 -0.70 11.46 -11.69
C ILE A 75 -0.85 9.95 -11.83
N GLY A 76 -1.20 9.23 -10.75
CA GLY A 76 -1.41 7.80 -10.79
C GLY A 76 -2.64 7.47 -11.64
N TYR A 77 -2.46 6.71 -12.71
CA TYR A 77 -3.55 6.20 -13.56
C TYR A 77 -3.15 4.85 -14.16
N GLY A 78 -4.15 4.16 -14.72
CA GLY A 78 -3.93 2.92 -15.49
C GLY A 78 -3.17 1.86 -14.68
N PRO A 79 -2.19 1.16 -15.28
CA PRO A 79 -1.49 0.07 -14.61
C PRO A 79 -0.76 0.49 -13.32
N ALA A 80 -0.20 1.71 -13.29
CA ALA A 80 0.53 2.21 -12.13
C ALA A 80 -0.38 2.41 -10.91
N MET A 81 -1.61 2.85 -11.15
CA MET A 81 -2.61 3.03 -10.09
C MET A 81 -2.92 1.68 -9.44
N PHE A 82 -3.39 0.70 -10.21
CA PHE A 82 -3.79 -0.61 -9.65
C PHE A 82 -2.60 -1.40 -9.11
N ALA A 83 -1.46 -1.43 -9.80
CA ALA A 83 -0.30 -2.16 -9.31
C ALA A 83 0.36 -1.51 -8.10
N GLY A 84 0.41 -0.17 -8.05
CA GLY A 84 0.85 0.55 -6.87
C GLY A 84 -0.08 0.35 -5.68
N THR A 85 -1.39 0.27 -5.94
CA THR A 85 -2.41 0.01 -4.93
C THR A 85 -2.27 -1.38 -4.34
N LEU A 86 -2.26 -2.40 -5.21
CA LEU A 86 -2.01 -3.80 -4.82
C LEU A 86 -0.72 -3.97 -4.03
N PHE A 87 0.33 -3.18 -4.33
CA PHE A 87 1.56 -3.21 -3.56
C PHE A 87 1.38 -2.82 -2.11
N VAL A 88 0.62 -1.76 -1.86
CA VAL A 88 0.38 -1.30 -0.49
C VAL A 88 -0.59 -2.24 0.21
N GLU A 89 -1.73 -2.55 -0.42
CA GLU A 89 -2.79 -3.37 0.16
C GLU A 89 -2.30 -4.77 0.50
N GLU A 90 -1.65 -5.49 -0.42
CA GLU A 90 -1.27 -6.89 -0.15
C GLU A 90 -0.15 -7.03 0.88
N ILE A 91 0.81 -6.08 0.92
CA ILE A 91 1.87 -6.12 1.93
C ILE A 91 1.28 -5.83 3.31
N LEU A 92 0.41 -4.82 3.42
CA LEU A 92 -0.24 -4.50 4.68
C LEU A 92 -1.19 -5.61 5.11
N ASP A 93 -2.03 -6.13 4.22
CA ASP A 93 -2.92 -7.26 4.46
C ASP A 93 -2.15 -8.47 5.00
N GLN A 94 -1.01 -8.82 4.39
CA GLN A 94 -0.20 -9.94 4.84
C GLN A 94 0.36 -9.73 6.26
N LEU A 95 0.77 -8.50 6.63
CA LEU A 95 1.20 -8.16 7.98
C LEU A 95 0.02 -8.15 8.98
N GLN A 96 -1.13 -7.60 8.58
CA GLN A 96 -2.32 -7.51 9.41
C GLN A 96 -2.93 -8.89 9.69
N ARG A 97 -2.85 -9.83 8.73
CA ARG A 97 -3.27 -11.23 8.89
C ARG A 97 -2.49 -11.98 9.96
N GLU A 98 -1.20 -11.68 10.14
CA GLU A 98 -0.42 -12.26 11.24
C GLU A 98 -0.76 -11.55 12.55
N ALA A 99 -0.75 -10.21 12.53
CA ALA A 99 -1.03 -9.42 13.72
C ALA A 99 -2.41 -9.69 14.33
N MET A 100 -3.45 -9.99 13.54
CA MET A 100 -4.78 -10.31 14.08
C MET A 100 -4.84 -11.67 14.80
N LYS A 101 -3.97 -12.61 14.44
CA LYS A 101 -3.94 -13.98 14.99
C LYS A 101 -3.08 -14.08 16.25
N ASP A 102 -2.05 -13.24 16.35
CA ASP A 102 -1.12 -13.22 17.48
C ASP A 102 -1.78 -12.67 18.74
N GLU A 103 -1.90 -13.49 19.79
CA GLU A 103 -2.51 -13.12 21.06
C GLU A 103 -1.66 -12.16 21.90
N THR A 104 -0.37 -12.02 21.58
CA THR A 104 0.54 -11.07 22.24
C THR A 104 0.36 -9.63 21.73
N VAL A 105 -0.30 -9.46 20.58
CA VAL A 105 -0.61 -8.14 20.01
C VAL A 105 -1.78 -7.51 20.74
N GLN A 106 -1.73 -6.18 20.92
CA GLN A 106 -2.74 -5.42 21.65
C GLN A 106 -4.17 -5.68 21.09
N PRO A 107 -5.18 -5.98 21.93
CA PRO A 107 -6.51 -6.43 21.47
C PRO A 107 -7.25 -5.51 20.49
N LEU A 108 -7.18 -4.19 20.67
CA LEU A 108 -7.76 -3.22 19.73
C LEU A 108 -7.06 -3.26 18.38
N THR A 109 -5.72 -3.41 18.34
CA THR A 109 -4.98 -3.58 17.08
C THR A 109 -5.43 -4.84 16.36
N ARG A 110 -5.60 -5.95 17.09
CA ARG A 110 -6.11 -7.20 16.52
C ARG A 110 -7.52 -7.06 15.95
N ALA A 111 -8.41 -6.38 16.68
CA ALA A 111 -9.79 -6.15 16.25
C ALA A 111 -9.86 -5.29 14.99
N VAL A 112 -9.11 -4.18 14.94
CA VAL A 112 -9.01 -3.32 13.75
C VAL A 112 -8.46 -4.10 12.56
N ASN A 113 -7.36 -4.85 12.75
CA ASN A 113 -6.80 -5.67 11.68
C ASN A 113 -7.78 -6.74 11.19
N LYS A 114 -8.54 -7.37 12.09
CA LYS A 114 -9.55 -8.38 11.72
C LYS A 114 -10.66 -7.80 10.86
N ILE A 115 -11.17 -6.61 11.21
CA ILE A 115 -12.20 -5.90 10.43
C ILE A 115 -11.63 -5.56 9.05
N HIS A 116 -10.50 -4.84 9.02
CA HIS A 116 -9.85 -4.39 7.79
C HIS A 116 -9.56 -5.54 6.84
N VAL A 117 -8.87 -6.58 7.30
CA VAL A 117 -8.51 -7.77 6.48
C VAL A 117 -9.73 -8.50 5.89
N THR A 118 -10.86 -8.47 6.59
CA THR A 118 -12.09 -9.14 6.12
C THR A 118 -12.72 -8.37 4.96
N GLU A 119 -12.64 -7.05 4.99
CA GLU A 119 -13.17 -6.15 3.96
C GLU A 119 -12.20 -6.09 2.76
N GLU A 120 -10.91 -5.94 3.04
CA GLU A 120 -9.83 -5.75 2.07
C GLU A 120 -9.61 -6.91 1.10
N ALA A 121 -10.02 -8.13 1.48
CA ALA A 121 -9.95 -9.29 0.60
C ALA A 121 -10.72 -9.06 -0.72
N ARG A 122 -11.78 -8.25 -0.70
CA ARG A 122 -12.53 -7.91 -1.91
C ARG A 122 -11.84 -6.81 -2.74
N HIS A 123 -11.21 -5.82 -2.10
CA HIS A 123 -10.47 -4.74 -2.77
C HIS A 123 -9.26 -5.29 -3.52
N VAL A 124 -8.45 -6.14 -2.86
CA VAL A 124 -7.32 -6.82 -3.51
C VAL A 124 -7.77 -7.62 -4.73
N ARG A 125 -8.90 -8.32 -4.64
CA ARG A 125 -9.46 -9.06 -5.78
C ARG A 125 -9.87 -8.12 -6.90
N TYR A 126 -10.60 -7.05 -6.58
CA TYR A 126 -11.04 -6.06 -7.55
C TYR A 126 -9.84 -5.40 -8.26
N ALA A 127 -8.84 -4.94 -7.53
CA ALA A 127 -7.67 -4.30 -8.10
C ALA A 127 -6.86 -5.27 -9.00
N ARG A 128 -6.78 -6.56 -8.66
CA ARG A 128 -6.20 -7.59 -9.55
C ARG A 128 -7.00 -7.77 -10.83
N GLU A 129 -8.33 -7.92 -10.72
CA GLU A 129 -9.22 -8.09 -11.88
C GLU A 129 -9.21 -6.85 -12.79
N GLU A 130 -9.21 -5.65 -12.23
CA GLU A 130 -9.12 -4.41 -12.99
C GLU A 130 -7.76 -4.25 -13.66
N LEU A 131 -6.67 -4.60 -12.98
CA LEU A 131 -5.35 -4.59 -13.61
C LEU A 131 -5.34 -5.53 -14.83
N ILE A 132 -5.80 -6.78 -14.67
CA ILE A 132 -5.92 -7.73 -15.78
C ILE A 132 -6.80 -7.16 -16.89
N ARG A 133 -7.91 -6.48 -16.56
CA ARG A 133 -8.84 -5.89 -17.53
C ARG A 133 -8.20 -4.80 -18.37
N ILE A 134 -7.38 -3.93 -17.77
CA ILE A 134 -6.80 -2.78 -18.49
C ILE A 134 -5.53 -3.14 -19.23
N MET A 135 -4.76 -4.13 -18.77
CA MET A 135 -3.45 -4.47 -19.34
C MET A 135 -3.46 -4.75 -20.87
N PRO A 136 -4.49 -5.39 -21.46
CA PRO A 136 -4.59 -5.57 -22.90
C PRO A 136 -4.70 -4.27 -23.70
N THR A 137 -5.19 -3.19 -23.09
CA THR A 137 -5.36 -1.88 -23.76
C THR A 137 -4.13 -0.97 -23.64
N VAL A 138 -3.12 -1.41 -22.89
CA VAL A 138 -1.94 -0.61 -22.54
C VAL A 138 -0.89 -0.72 -23.64
N ASN A 139 -0.48 0.43 -24.18
CA ASN A 139 0.61 0.48 -25.15
C ASN A 139 2.00 0.37 -24.48
N GLY A 140 3.05 0.22 -25.29
CA GLY A 140 4.42 0.03 -24.79
C GLY A 140 4.92 1.15 -23.87
N ALA A 141 4.61 2.42 -24.19
CA ALA A 141 5.02 3.57 -23.37
C ALA A 141 4.29 3.59 -22.02
N GLN A 142 2.97 3.39 -22.03
CA GLN A 142 2.15 3.28 -20.82
C GLN A 142 2.61 2.11 -19.95
N LYS A 143 3.03 0.97 -20.55
CA LYS A 143 3.61 -0.16 -19.82
C LYS A 143 4.93 0.20 -19.13
N GLN A 144 5.82 0.93 -19.81
CA GLN A 144 7.08 1.36 -19.17
C GLN A 144 6.86 2.39 -18.06
N ILE A 145 5.92 3.33 -18.25
CA ILE A 145 5.51 4.26 -17.19
C ILE A 145 4.93 3.48 -16.00
N GLY A 146 4.07 2.49 -16.29
CA GLY A 146 3.51 1.56 -15.29
C GLY A 146 4.59 0.88 -14.48
N ARG A 147 5.58 0.25 -15.14
CA ARG A 147 6.74 -0.38 -14.49
C ARG A 147 7.51 0.59 -13.62
N TYR A 148 7.84 1.75 -14.18
CA TYR A 148 8.62 2.77 -13.48
C TYR A 148 7.90 3.25 -12.22
N LEU A 149 6.66 3.72 -12.34
CA LEU A 149 5.89 4.23 -11.20
C LEU A 149 5.66 3.13 -10.16
N THR A 150 5.27 1.93 -10.56
CA THR A 150 5.07 0.80 -9.63
C THR A 150 6.35 0.49 -8.85
N SER A 151 7.51 0.44 -9.53
CA SER A 151 8.80 0.20 -8.86
C SER A 151 9.19 1.31 -7.88
N ARG A 152 8.83 2.57 -8.17
CA ARG A 152 9.06 3.72 -7.27
C ARG A 152 8.16 3.65 -6.05
N ILE A 153 6.88 3.36 -6.25
CA ILE A 153 5.91 3.18 -5.15
C ILE A 153 6.37 2.06 -4.24
N ALA A 154 6.70 0.90 -4.82
CA ALA A 154 7.17 -0.25 -4.08
C ALA A 154 8.40 0.06 -3.20
N PHE A 155 9.38 0.76 -3.79
CA PHE A 155 10.58 1.19 -3.08
C PHE A 155 10.29 2.16 -1.93
N VAL A 156 9.43 3.16 -2.17
CA VAL A 156 9.09 4.18 -1.18
C VAL A 156 8.32 3.55 -0.02
N VAL A 157 7.31 2.76 -0.31
CA VAL A 157 6.47 2.11 0.71
C VAL A 157 7.31 1.16 1.56
N ALA A 158 8.10 0.27 0.93
CA ALA A 158 8.97 -0.66 1.66
C ALA A 158 9.96 0.04 2.61
N ARG A 159 10.44 1.24 2.26
CA ARG A 159 11.34 2.05 3.12
C ARG A 159 10.65 2.89 4.18
N ASN A 160 9.32 3.01 4.13
CA ASN A 160 8.56 3.89 5.01
C ASN A 160 7.43 3.15 5.76
N LEU A 161 7.38 1.81 5.77
CA LEU A 161 6.38 1.06 6.55
C LEU A 161 6.39 1.40 8.05
N ILE A 162 7.58 1.70 8.61
CA ILE A 162 7.77 2.09 10.00
C ILE A 162 8.21 3.55 10.04
N HIS A 163 7.45 4.38 10.75
CA HIS A 163 7.80 5.78 10.95
C HIS A 163 9.03 5.87 11.88
N PRO A 164 10.08 6.64 11.53
CA PRO A 164 11.30 6.71 12.33
C PRO A 164 11.07 7.16 13.79
N ASP A 165 10.14 8.09 14.01
CA ASP A 165 9.86 8.61 15.35
C ASP A 165 9.22 7.58 16.30
N VAL A 166 8.78 6.42 15.80
CA VAL A 166 8.39 5.30 16.68
C VAL A 166 9.57 4.80 17.50
N TYR A 167 10.81 4.87 16.99
CA TYR A 167 11.99 4.47 17.75
C TYR A 167 12.22 5.38 18.97
N ALA A 168 11.91 6.68 18.86
CA ALA A 168 11.99 7.60 19.99
C ALA A 168 11.02 7.22 21.12
N SER A 169 9.87 6.63 20.80
CA SER A 169 8.89 6.20 21.81
C SER A 169 9.39 5.08 22.74
N VAL A 170 10.45 4.39 22.33
CA VAL A 170 11.11 3.32 23.11
C VAL A 170 12.53 3.72 23.55
N GLY A 171 12.87 5.02 23.50
CA GLY A 171 14.16 5.53 23.96
C GLY A 171 15.32 5.36 22.97
N LEU A 172 15.04 5.05 21.70
CA LEU A 172 16.07 4.91 20.65
C LEU A 172 16.13 6.16 19.78
N ASP A 173 17.34 6.57 19.37
CA ASP A 173 17.50 7.61 18.36
C ASP A 173 16.83 7.19 17.02
N PRO A 174 15.95 8.02 16.42
CA PRO A 174 15.24 7.67 15.19
C PRO A 174 16.12 7.28 14.01
N LYS A 175 17.29 7.91 13.85
CA LYS A 175 18.20 7.61 12.73
C LYS A 175 18.90 6.28 12.96
N VAL A 176 19.36 6.04 14.20
CA VAL A 176 19.99 4.77 14.60
C VAL A 176 18.99 3.62 14.47
N GLY A 177 17.78 3.76 15.03
CA GLY A 177 16.74 2.74 14.97
C GLY A 177 16.33 2.40 13.53
N LYS A 178 16.14 3.43 12.68
CA LYS A 178 15.85 3.22 11.25
C LYS A 178 16.99 2.52 10.53
N ALA A 179 18.24 2.94 10.75
CA ALA A 179 19.40 2.33 10.11
C ALA A 179 19.55 0.84 10.52
N ALA A 180 19.39 0.53 11.81
CA ALA A 180 19.41 -0.83 12.33
C ALA A 180 18.30 -1.70 11.71
N ALA A 181 17.07 -1.19 11.64
CA ALA A 181 15.96 -1.91 11.01
C ALA A 181 16.20 -2.20 9.52
N LEU A 182 16.75 -1.24 8.76
CA LEU A 182 17.09 -1.43 7.35
C LEU A 182 18.28 -2.39 7.14
N ALA A 183 19.18 -2.48 8.11
CA ALA A 183 20.29 -3.43 8.12
C ALA A 183 19.85 -4.85 8.52
N ASN A 184 18.74 -4.99 9.25
CA ASN A 184 18.28 -6.25 9.83
C ASN A 184 17.87 -7.28 8.75
N PRO A 185 18.52 -8.46 8.70
CA PRO A 185 18.17 -9.50 7.73
C PRO A 185 16.74 -10.02 7.88
N HIS A 186 16.21 -10.12 9.11
CA HIS A 186 14.83 -10.55 9.36
C HIS A 186 13.80 -9.54 8.86
N HIS A 187 14.12 -8.24 8.94
CA HIS A 187 13.25 -7.21 8.37
C HIS A 187 13.20 -7.32 6.84
N ARG A 188 14.35 -7.56 6.20
CA ARG A 188 14.44 -7.78 4.75
C ARG A 188 13.68 -9.04 4.32
N GLU A 189 13.77 -10.12 5.10
CA GLU A 189 13.01 -11.34 4.87
C GLU A 189 11.51 -11.10 5.04
N THR A 190 11.09 -10.35 6.06
CA THR A 190 9.69 -9.97 6.29
C THR A 190 9.12 -9.20 5.08
N LEU A 191 9.88 -8.25 4.53
CA LEU A 191 9.49 -7.54 3.31
C LEU A 191 9.27 -8.50 2.13
N ARG A 192 10.23 -9.40 1.88
CA ARG A 192 10.13 -10.38 0.80
C ARG A 192 8.97 -11.36 1.00
N TRP A 193 8.77 -11.81 2.23
CA TRP A 193 7.64 -12.68 2.63
C TRP A 193 6.29 -11.97 2.47
N SER A 194 6.20 -10.68 2.81
CA SER A 194 4.97 -9.90 2.67
C SER A 194 4.57 -9.71 1.20
N ALA A 195 5.54 -9.56 0.31
CA ALA A 195 5.32 -9.37 -1.13
C ALA A 195 5.22 -10.68 -1.94
N ARG A 196 5.30 -11.85 -1.29
CA ARG A 196 5.53 -13.15 -1.96
C ARG A 196 4.46 -13.56 -2.98
N LYS A 197 3.21 -13.16 -2.78
CA LYS A 197 2.10 -13.44 -3.71
C LYS A 197 2.00 -12.41 -4.83
N LEU A 198 2.26 -11.15 -4.50
CA LEU A 198 2.14 -10.03 -5.40
C LEU A 198 3.23 -10.00 -6.47
N VAL A 199 4.49 -10.26 -6.10
CA VAL A 199 5.61 -10.18 -7.03
C VAL A 199 5.43 -11.09 -8.25
N PRO A 200 5.08 -12.39 -8.10
CA PRO A 200 4.78 -13.25 -9.25
C PRO A 200 3.67 -12.70 -10.15
N PHE A 201 2.58 -12.21 -9.56
CA PHE A 201 1.46 -11.62 -10.30
C PHE A 201 1.88 -10.38 -11.11
N LEU A 202 2.62 -9.45 -10.49
CA LEU A 202 3.09 -8.26 -11.21
C LEU A 202 4.14 -8.60 -12.28
N ARG A 203 4.91 -9.69 -12.13
CA ARG A 203 5.77 -10.23 -13.20
C ARG A 203 4.94 -10.77 -14.36
N GLU A 204 3.87 -11.51 -14.08
CA GLU A 204 2.94 -12.05 -15.10
C GLU A 204 2.27 -10.93 -15.90
N GLN A 205 1.79 -9.87 -15.22
CA GLN A 205 1.27 -8.67 -15.88
C GLN A 205 2.37 -7.84 -16.57
N GLY A 206 3.64 -8.24 -16.43
CA GLY A 206 4.78 -7.59 -17.04
C GLY A 206 5.05 -6.20 -16.49
N LEU A 207 4.71 -5.92 -15.23
CA LEU A 207 4.98 -4.67 -14.50
C LEU A 207 6.25 -4.73 -13.63
N ILE A 208 6.85 -5.92 -13.49
CA ILE A 208 8.20 -6.10 -12.95
C ILE A 208 9.09 -6.61 -14.07
N GLY A 209 10.21 -5.92 -14.32
CA GLY A 209 11.25 -6.36 -15.24
C GLY A 209 12.10 -5.21 -15.79
N GLY A 210 13.11 -5.58 -16.57
CA GLY A 210 14.05 -4.61 -17.16
C GLY A 210 14.80 -3.79 -16.10
N PRO A 211 15.22 -2.54 -16.42
CA PRO A 211 15.99 -1.71 -15.50
C PRO A 211 15.26 -1.37 -14.18
N THR A 212 13.93 -1.35 -14.19
CA THR A 212 13.12 -1.01 -13.00
C THR A 212 13.22 -2.05 -11.88
N GLU A 213 13.62 -3.29 -12.21
CA GLU A 213 13.81 -4.38 -11.24
C GLU A 213 14.91 -4.07 -10.22
N ALA A 214 15.85 -3.18 -10.54
CA ALA A 214 16.87 -2.73 -9.61
C ALA A 214 16.28 -2.08 -8.33
N LEU A 215 15.14 -1.38 -8.45
CA LEU A 215 14.48 -0.77 -7.29
C LEU A 215 13.82 -1.82 -6.41
N TRP A 216 13.22 -2.85 -7.00
CA TRP A 216 12.64 -3.98 -6.26
C TRP A 216 13.72 -4.72 -5.45
N ARG A 217 14.89 -4.98 -6.04
CA ARG A 217 16.04 -5.58 -5.34
C ARG A 217 16.56 -4.70 -4.21
N LYS A 218 16.73 -3.39 -4.47
CA LYS A 218 17.16 -2.41 -3.44
C LYS A 218 16.15 -2.24 -2.30
N ALA A 219 14.89 -2.63 -2.52
CA ALA A 219 13.83 -2.66 -1.52
C ALA A 219 13.67 -4.03 -0.84
N HIS A 220 14.50 -5.02 -1.20
CA HIS A 220 14.44 -6.40 -0.68
C HIS A 220 13.11 -7.13 -0.95
N LEU A 221 12.43 -6.77 -2.05
CA LEU A 221 11.16 -7.37 -2.45
C LEU A 221 11.32 -8.52 -3.44
N VAL A 222 12.47 -8.57 -4.13
CA VAL A 222 12.89 -9.63 -5.05
C VAL A 222 14.35 -10.01 -4.83
#